data_AF-A0A261ATJ8-F1
#
_entry.id   AF-A0A261ATJ8-F1
#
_cell.length_a   1.000
_cell.length_b   1.000
_cell.length_c   1.000
_cell.angle_alpha   90.00
_cell.angle_beta   90.00
_cell.angle_gamma   90.00
#
_symmetry.space_group_name_H-M   'P 1'
#
loop_
_entity.id
_entity.type
_entity.pdbx_description
1 polymer ?
#
loop_
_entity_poly.entity_id
_entity_poly.type
_entity_poly.pdbx_seq_one_letter_code
_entity_poly.pdbx_strand_id
1 'polypeptide(L)'
;MTNDEKNFVYKQVFTGFPLRERQSYCGKKESHFSFPWRIYLYTDQGLVYTQLQCLKFAGSDDWFVDAHVQVYVFGKSGEELASRK
;
A
#
# COMPACT_ATOMS: atom_id res chain seq x y z
N MET A 1 -15.95 -8.43 25.65
CA MET A 1 -15.82 -7.22 24.81
C MET A 1 -15.64 -7.72 23.39
N THR A 2 -16.63 -7.51 22.52
CA THR A 2 -16.46 -7.79 21.08
C THR A 2 -15.39 -6.83 20.58
N ASN A 3 -14.24 -7.39 20.19
CA ASN A 3 -13.16 -6.63 19.61
C ASN A 3 -13.62 -6.25 18.21
N ASP A 4 -14.27 -5.09 18.07
CA ASP A 4 -14.72 -4.61 16.76
C ASP A 4 -13.47 -4.37 15.92
N GLU A 5 -13.12 -5.34 15.07
CA GLU A 5 -12.01 -5.23 14.14
C GLU A 5 -12.26 -4.05 13.22
N LYS A 6 -11.43 -3.02 13.38
CA LYS A 6 -11.52 -1.82 12.56
C LYS A 6 -10.84 -2.09 11.23
N ASN A 7 -11.59 -2.00 10.15
CA ASN A 7 -11.13 -2.32 8.80
C ASN A 7 -11.26 -1.11 7.88
N PHE A 8 -10.34 -0.96 6.93
CA PHE A 8 -10.46 0.01 5.85
C PHE A 8 -9.95 -0.56 4.53
N VAL A 9 -10.40 0.03 3.43
CA VAL A 9 -9.93 -0.28 2.08
C VAL A 9 -9.31 0.97 1.49
N TYR A 10 -8.06 0.86 1.07
CA TYR A 10 -7.34 1.92 0.37
C TYR A 10 -7.16 1.50 -1.10
N LYS A 11 -7.48 2.39 -2.04
CA LYS A 11 -7.33 2.13 -3.49
C LYS A 11 -6.51 3.23 -4.14
N GLN A 12 -5.52 2.84 -4.94
CA GLN A 12 -4.69 3.77 -5.72
C GLN A 12 -4.46 3.23 -7.12
N VAL A 13 -4.64 4.12 -8.10
CA VAL A 13 -4.30 3.87 -9.50
C VAL A 13 -2.97 4.54 -9.80
N PHE A 14 -2.01 3.80 -10.35
CA PHE A 14 -0.77 4.34 -10.88
C PHE A 14 -0.82 4.27 -12.41
N THR A 15 -0.37 5.33 -13.09
CA THR A 15 -0.35 5.40 -14.55
C THR A 15 1.01 5.92 -15.02
N GLY A 16 1.43 5.53 -16.23
CA GLY A 16 2.58 6.12 -16.90
C GLY A 16 3.95 5.86 -16.25
N PHE A 17 4.12 4.76 -15.51
CA PHE A 17 5.40 4.42 -14.88
C PHE A 17 6.21 3.42 -15.73
N PRO A 18 7.51 3.65 -16.00
CA PRO A 18 8.38 2.67 -16.66
C PRO A 18 8.60 1.44 -15.77
N LEU A 19 8.36 0.25 -16.31
CA LEU A 19 8.58 -1.01 -15.58
C LEU A 19 10.06 -1.41 -15.50
N ARG A 20 10.86 -1.01 -16.49
CA ARG A 20 12.27 -1.44 -16.60
C ARG A 20 13.23 -0.56 -15.81
N GLU A 21 12.81 0.66 -15.48
CA GLU A 21 13.64 1.60 -14.76
C GLU A 21 13.38 1.51 -13.27
N ARG A 22 14.45 1.73 -12.49
CA ARG A 22 14.34 1.84 -11.05
C ARG A 22 13.65 3.15 -10.68
N GLN A 23 12.38 3.09 -10.35
CA GLN A 23 11.57 4.25 -10.01
C GLN A 23 10.65 3.97 -8.83
N SER A 24 10.22 5.04 -8.16
CA SER A 24 9.31 4.93 -7.03
C SER A 24 8.20 5.96 -7.06
N TYR A 25 7.00 5.53 -6.70
CA TYR A 25 5.78 6.32 -6.77
C TYR A 25 5.04 6.23 -5.44
N CYS A 26 4.63 7.39 -4.95
CA CYS A 26 3.82 7.48 -3.74
C CYS A 26 2.36 7.69 -4.14
N GLY A 27 1.48 6.82 -3.64
CA GLY A 27 0.05 7.05 -3.67
C GLY A 27 -0.35 8.23 -2.79
N LYS A 28 -1.64 8.58 -2.85
CA LYS A 28 -2.22 9.63 -2.01
C LYS A 28 -2.12 9.24 -0.53
N LYS A 29 -1.99 10.23 0.36
CA LYS A 29 -2.07 9.95 1.80
C LYS A 29 -3.54 9.88 2.20
N GLU A 30 -3.90 8.86 2.97
CA GLU A 30 -5.23 8.73 3.58
C GLU A 30 -5.09 8.49 5.09
N SER A 31 -5.92 9.15 5.88
CA SER A 31 -5.93 8.98 7.34
C SER A 31 -7.00 7.98 7.74
N HIS A 32 -6.58 6.84 8.30
CA HIS A 32 -7.47 5.82 8.85
C HIS A 32 -7.05 5.50 10.28
N PHE A 33 -8.01 5.51 11.21
CA PHE A 33 -7.78 5.28 12.65
C PHE A 33 -6.72 6.19 13.28
N SER A 34 -6.63 7.44 12.81
CA SER A 34 -5.61 8.42 13.23
C SER A 34 -4.17 8.04 12.85
N PHE A 35 -4.00 7.14 11.88
CA PHE A 35 -2.74 6.83 11.23
C PHE A 35 -2.78 7.29 9.77
N PRO A 36 -1.78 8.05 9.29
CA PRO A 36 -1.65 8.36 7.87
C PRO A 36 -1.05 7.16 7.13
N TRP A 37 -1.73 6.69 6.10
CA TRP A 37 -1.33 5.56 5.26
C TRP A 37 -1.07 6.03 3.83
N ARG A 38 -0.19 5.30 3.10
CA ARG A 38 -0.11 5.37 1.63
C ARG A 38 0.30 4.04 1.03
N ILE A 39 -0.11 3.76 -0.20
CA ILE A 39 0.55 2.74 -1.02
C ILE A 39 1.82 3.33 -1.64
N TYR A 40 2.90 2.56 -1.60
CA TYR A 40 4.15 2.85 -2.28
C TYR A 40 4.38 1.80 -3.36
N LEU A 41 4.68 2.26 -4.58
CA LEU A 41 5.01 1.42 -5.72
C LEU A 41 6.48 1.63 -6.07
N TYR A 42 7.19 0.54 -6.33
CA TYR A 42 8.57 0.51 -6.77
C TYR A 42 8.70 -0.39 -7.98
N THR A 43 9.39 0.07 -9.02
CA THR A 43 9.70 -0.72 -10.21
C THR A 43 11.17 -1.03 -10.25
N ASP A 44 11.52 -2.24 -10.68
CA ASP A 44 12.91 -2.64 -10.90
C ASP A 44 12.98 -3.84 -11.82
N GLN A 45 13.82 -3.78 -12.85
CA GLN A 45 14.06 -4.90 -13.78
C GLN A 45 12.80 -5.56 -14.36
N GLY A 46 11.75 -4.78 -14.65
CA GLY A 46 10.49 -5.29 -15.19
C GLY A 46 9.53 -5.85 -14.14
N LEU A 47 9.89 -5.79 -12.86
CA LEU A 47 9.06 -6.18 -11.73
C LEU A 47 8.41 -4.96 -11.07
N VAL A 48 7.24 -5.19 -10.48
CA VAL A 48 6.51 -4.21 -9.69
C VAL A 48 6.42 -4.71 -8.26
N TYR A 49 6.88 -3.88 -7.34
CA TYR A 49 6.80 -4.08 -5.91
C TYR A 49 5.82 -3.07 -5.33
N THR A 50 5.01 -3.53 -4.38
CA THR A 50 4.03 -2.69 -3.70
C THR A 50 4.07 -2.95 -2.21
N GLN A 51 3.88 -1.91 -1.42
CA GLN A 51 3.76 -2.00 0.03
C GLN A 51 2.81 -0.94 0.57
N LEU A 52 2.12 -1.28 1.65
CA LEU A 52 1.37 -0.33 2.47
C LEU A 52 2.33 0.31 3.48
N GLN A 53 2.41 1.64 3.50
CA GLN A 53 3.24 2.38 4.45
C GLN A 53 2.35 3.10 5.46
N CYS A 54 2.59 2.85 6.75
CA CYS A 54 2.15 3.75 7.81
C CYS A 54 3.17 4.89 7.93
N LEU A 55 2.71 6.13 7.78
CA LEU A 55 3.55 7.34 7.77
C LEU A 55 3.58 8.04 9.12
N LYS A 56 2.94 7.48 10.14
CA LYS A 56 3.03 8.05 11.49
C LYS A 56 4.46 7.90 11.99
N PHE A 57 4.97 8.93 12.68
CA PHE A 57 6.19 8.85 13.49
C PHE A 57 7.40 8.18 12.82
N ALA A 58 7.68 8.50 11.55
CA ALA A 58 8.91 8.04 10.91
C ALA A 58 10.12 8.48 11.76
N GLY A 59 10.83 7.53 12.38
CA GLY A 59 12.00 7.77 13.24
C GLY A 59 11.79 7.62 14.76
N SER A 60 10.66 7.07 15.22
CA SER A 60 10.45 6.68 16.63
C SER A 60 10.21 5.18 16.75
N ASP A 61 10.89 4.54 17.70
CA ASP A 61 10.82 3.10 17.98
C ASP A 61 9.81 2.75 19.09
N ASP A 62 9.09 3.73 19.63
CA ASP A 62 8.24 3.56 20.82
C ASP A 62 6.83 3.02 20.53
N TRP A 63 6.54 2.67 19.27
CA TRP A 63 5.20 2.25 18.85
C TRP A 63 5.25 1.27 17.68
N PHE A 64 4.19 0.47 17.57
CA PHE A 64 3.94 -0.37 16.43
C PHE A 64 2.44 -0.36 16.12
N VAL A 65 2.09 -0.72 14.88
CA VAL A 65 0.72 -1.07 14.51
C VAL A 65 0.75 -2.50 14.03
N ASP A 66 -0.05 -3.33 14.69
CA ASP A 66 -0.35 -4.67 14.22
C ASP A 66 -1.53 -4.59 13.25
N ALA A 67 -1.38 -5.19 12.07
CA ALA A 67 -2.38 -5.15 11.02
C ALA A 67 -2.31 -6.39 10.15
N HIS A 68 -3.48 -6.98 9.90
CA HIS A 68 -3.66 -7.98 8.86
C HIS A 68 -3.91 -7.28 7.52
N VAL A 69 -3.06 -7.53 6.51
CA VAL A 69 -3.10 -6.79 5.25
C VAL A 69 -3.26 -7.76 4.09
N GLN A 70 -4.33 -7.56 3.31
CA GLN A 70 -4.51 -8.21 2.02
C GLN A 70 -4.27 -7.20 0.90
N VAL A 71 -3.42 -7.57 -0.07
CA VAL A 71 -3.06 -6.74 -1.21
C VAL A 71 -3.57 -7.39 -2.48
N TYR A 72 -4.19 -6.60 -3.35
CA TYR A 72 -4.67 -7.02 -4.65
C TYR A 72 -4.16 -6.04 -5.71
N VAL A 73 -3.70 -6.57 -6.84
CA VAL A 73 -3.24 -5.81 -8.01
C VAL A 73 -4.15 -6.14 -9.17
N PHE A 74 -4.72 -5.10 -9.77
CA PHE A 74 -5.64 -5.24 -10.89
C PHE A 74 -5.05 -4.62 -12.16
N GLY A 75 -5.25 -5.28 -13.29
CA GLY A 75 -4.94 -4.76 -14.60
C GLY A 75 -5.95 -3.72 -15.06
N LYS A 76 -5.68 -3.10 -16.21
CA LYS A 76 -6.52 -2.02 -16.75
C LYS A 76 -7.95 -2.49 -17.07
N SER A 77 -8.13 -3.74 -17.47
CA SER A 77 -9.45 -4.33 -17.74
C SER A 77 -10.18 -4.80 -16.48
N GLY A 78 -9.58 -4.65 -15.29
CA GLY A 78 -10.16 -5.05 -14.01
C GLY A 78 -9.88 -6.50 -13.61
N GLU A 79 -9.10 -7.24 -14.40
CA GLU A 79 -8.62 -8.57 -14.06
C GLU A 79 -7.64 -8.51 -12.88
N GLU A 80 -7.71 -9.49 -11.98
CA GLU A 80 -6.73 -9.64 -10.91
C GLU A 80 -5.42 -10.19 -11.52
N LEU A 81 -4.32 -9.45 -11.34
CA LEU A 81 -2.99 -9.84 -11.80
C LEU A 81 -2.19 -10.53 -10.70
N ALA A 82 -2.39 -10.12 -9.46
CA ALA A 82 -1.73 -10.69 -8.30
C ALA A 82 -2.50 -10.38 -7.02
N SER A 83 -2.36 -11.25 -6.02
CA SER A 83 -2.80 -10.97 -4.66
C SER A 83 -1.87 -11.57 -3.62
N ARG A 84 -1.88 -10.98 -2.43
CA ARG A 84 -1.19 -11.47 -1.23
C ARG A 84 -2.17 -11.37 -0.07
N LYS A 85 -2.38 -12.48 0.62
CA LYS A 85 -3.29 -12.59 1.76
C LYS A 85 -2.53 -12.62 3.07
#